data_AF-G5HFP6-F1
#
_entry.id   AF-G5HFP6-F1
#
_cell.length_a   1.000
_cell.length_b   1.000
_cell.length_c   1.000
_cell.angle_alpha   90.00
_cell.angle_beta   90.00
_cell.angle_gamma   90.00
#
_symmetry.space_group_name_H-M   'P 1'
#
loop_
_entity.id
_entity.type
_entity.pdbx_description
1 polymer ?
#
loop_
_entity_poly.entity_id
_entity_poly.type
_entity_poly.pdbx_seq_one_letter_code
_entity_poly.pdbx_strand_id
1 'polypeptide(L)'
;MKVERHSKIVELIGKYDIETQEELAEKLNESGFNVTQATVSRDIRELKLTKMQSENGRQRYMVLESPRGTSAIKFIRILKDGFMSMDMAQNILVIKTVSGMAMAVAAALDAIQFTEIVGCIAGDDTIMCAIRSVDDTIIVMEKIKKMVED
;
A
#
# COMPACT_ATOMS: atom_id res chain seq x y z
N MET A 1 20.69 -9.16 7.48
CA MET A 1 21.55 -8.08 6.96
C MET A 1 21.05 -7.44 5.66
N LYS A 2 21.05 -8.10 4.49
CA LYS A 2 20.65 -7.46 3.21
C LYS A 2 19.18 -7.06 3.15
N VAL A 3 18.28 -7.95 3.57
CA VAL A 3 16.83 -7.68 3.64
C VAL A 3 16.52 -6.52 4.59
N GLU A 4 17.11 -6.52 5.79
CA GLU A 4 16.95 -5.42 6.76
C GLU A 4 17.50 -4.10 6.21
N ARG A 5 18.63 -4.14 5.49
CA ARG A 5 19.18 -2.94 4.85
C ARG A 5 18.25 -2.40 3.78
N HIS A 6 17.67 -3.27 2.96
CA HIS A 6 16.69 -2.88 1.94
C HIS A 6 15.43 -2.27 2.57
N SER A 7 14.91 -2.86 3.63
CA SER A 7 13.81 -2.27 4.41
C SER A 7 14.20 -0.90 4.96
N LYS A 8 15.42 -0.73 5.48
CA LYS A 8 15.90 0.56 5.97
C LYS A 8 16.05 1.60 4.87
N ILE A 9 16.52 1.21 3.68
CA ILE A 9 16.60 2.11 2.51
C ILE A 9 15.22 2.68 2.19
N VAL A 10 14.18 1.83 2.14
CA VAL A 10 12.80 2.25 1.87
C VAL A 10 12.26 3.19 2.94
N GLU A 11 12.54 2.90 4.22
CA GLU A 11 12.19 3.78 5.34
C GLU A 11 12.85 5.16 5.21
N LEU A 12 14.16 5.21 4.91
CA LEU A 12 14.93 6.44 4.85
C LEU A 12 14.49 7.36 3.71
N ILE A 13 14.29 6.83 2.50
CA ILE A 13 13.82 7.63 1.35
C ILE A 13 12.34 8.04 1.48
N GLY A 14 11.57 7.36 2.33
CA GLY A 14 10.21 7.77 2.69
C GLY A 14 10.19 8.94 3.68
N LYS A 15 11.20 9.01 4.57
CA LYS A 15 11.29 10.00 5.65
C LYS A 15 12.09 11.26 5.27
N TYR A 16 13.08 11.13 4.40
CA TYR A 16 14.03 12.19 4.05
C TYR A 16 14.05 12.44 2.53
N ASP A 17 14.30 13.67 2.12
CA ASP A 17 14.49 14.05 0.71
C ASP A 17 15.91 13.73 0.23
N ILE A 18 16.21 12.44 0.06
CA ILE A 18 17.55 11.96 -0.28
C ILE A 18 17.81 12.13 -1.78
N GLU A 19 18.80 12.95 -2.14
CA GLU A 19 19.12 13.30 -3.53
C GLU A 19 20.29 12.47 -4.11
N THR A 20 21.24 12.03 -3.29
CA THR A 20 22.48 11.38 -3.76
C THR A 20 22.72 9.99 -3.14
N GLN A 21 23.58 9.20 -3.78
CA GLN A 21 23.95 7.88 -3.28
C GLN A 21 24.85 8.00 -2.04
N GLU A 22 25.67 9.06 -1.95
CA GLU A 22 26.46 9.34 -0.76
C GLU A 22 25.55 9.65 0.44
N GLU A 23 24.53 10.49 0.26
CA GLU A 23 23.60 10.85 1.33
C GLU A 23 22.87 9.63 1.89
N LEU A 24 22.40 8.74 0.99
CA LEU A 24 21.77 7.49 1.41
C LEU A 24 22.76 6.57 2.15
N ALA A 25 24.02 6.53 1.72
CA ALA A 25 25.05 5.76 2.41
C ALA A 25 25.34 6.32 3.81
N GLU A 26 25.44 7.63 3.96
CA GLU A 26 25.64 8.28 5.28
C GLU A 26 24.51 7.94 6.24
N LYS A 27 23.24 8.11 5.82
CA LYS A 27 22.06 7.78 6.62
C LYS A 27 21.96 6.30 7.01
N LEU A 28 22.40 5.40 6.12
CA LEU A 28 22.49 3.98 6.42
C LEU A 28 23.57 3.67 7.46
N ASN A 29 24.74 4.29 7.34
CA ASN A 29 25.82 4.15 8.33
C ASN A 29 25.41 4.71 9.70
N GLU A 30 24.73 5.86 9.74
CA GLU A 30 24.11 6.42 10.96
C GLU A 30 23.08 5.46 11.58
N SER A 31 22.41 4.66 10.75
CA SER A 31 21.45 3.63 11.17
C SER A 31 22.10 2.28 11.52
N GLY A 32 23.43 2.21 11.59
CA GLY A 32 24.19 1.01 11.96
C GLY A 32 24.53 0.05 10.81
N PHE A 33 24.26 0.42 9.54
CA PHE A 33 24.63 -0.38 8.38
C PHE A 33 25.98 0.06 7.83
N ASN A 34 27.01 -0.77 7.96
CA ASN A 34 28.32 -0.51 7.35
C ASN A 34 28.25 -0.69 5.83
N VAL A 35 28.10 0.41 5.07
CA VAL A 35 27.89 0.39 3.62
C VAL A 35 28.75 1.41 2.90
N THR A 36 29.13 1.08 1.68
CA THR A 36 29.81 2.00 0.75
C THR A 36 28.85 2.53 -0.29
N GLN A 37 29.23 3.63 -0.95
CA GLN A 37 28.51 4.17 -2.11
C GLN A 37 28.25 3.08 -3.18
N ALA A 38 29.23 2.22 -3.46
CA ALA A 38 29.08 1.12 -4.42
C ALA A 38 28.07 0.06 -3.97
N THR A 39 27.95 -0.20 -2.66
CA THR A 39 26.94 -1.10 -2.09
C THR A 39 25.54 -0.51 -2.27
N VAL A 40 25.38 0.77 -1.92
CA VAL A 40 24.12 1.50 -2.08
C VAL A 40 23.72 1.60 -3.56
N SER A 41 24.68 1.82 -4.46
CA SER A 41 24.43 1.84 -5.92
C SER A 41 23.84 0.52 -6.43
N ARG A 42 24.32 -0.62 -5.92
CA ARG A 42 23.77 -1.95 -6.24
C ARG A 42 22.38 -2.11 -5.65
N ASP A 43 22.19 -1.75 -4.39
CA ASP A 43 20.89 -1.85 -3.72
C ASP A 43 19.82 -0.97 -4.41
N ILE A 44 20.18 0.24 -4.85
CA ILE A 44 19.31 1.12 -5.66
C ILE A 44 18.82 0.42 -6.93
N ARG A 45 19.73 -0.25 -7.64
CA ARG A 45 19.40 -0.98 -8.88
C ARG A 45 18.51 -2.19 -8.60
N GLU A 46 18.80 -2.93 -7.53
CA GLU A 46 18.01 -4.10 -7.13
C GLU A 46 16.60 -3.71 -6.67
N LEU A 47 16.48 -2.61 -5.92
CA LEU A 47 15.22 -2.04 -5.45
C LEU A 47 14.49 -1.21 -6.51
N LYS A 48 15.11 -1.01 -7.68
CA LYS A 48 14.59 -0.21 -8.79
C LYS A 48 14.16 1.20 -8.34
N LEU A 49 14.94 1.85 -7.48
CA LEU A 49 14.63 3.22 -7.07
C LEU A 49 14.79 4.18 -8.26
N THR A 50 13.91 5.17 -8.37
CA THR A 50 13.98 6.24 -9.38
C THR A 50 14.15 7.60 -8.71
N LYS A 51 14.60 8.60 -9.47
CA LYS A 51 14.54 10.00 -9.04
C LYS A 51 13.24 10.64 -9.51
N MET A 52 12.48 11.22 -8.59
CA MET A 52 11.31 12.03 -8.91
C MET A 52 11.49 13.46 -8.39
N GLN A 53 10.88 14.43 -9.09
CA GLN A 53 10.77 15.79 -8.58
C GLN A 53 9.80 15.81 -7.40
N SER A 54 10.25 16.35 -6.28
CA SER A 54 9.43 16.70 -5.13
C SER A 54 8.73 18.05 -5.37
N GLU A 55 7.73 18.40 -4.56
CA GLU A 55 6.92 19.63 -4.69
C GLU A 55 7.76 20.92 -4.62
N ASN A 56 8.93 20.83 -3.98
CA ASN A 56 9.94 21.90 -3.87
C ASN A 56 10.89 21.97 -5.09
N GLY A 57 10.63 21.20 -6.15
CA GLY A 57 11.41 21.19 -7.41
C GLY A 57 12.71 20.40 -7.36
N ARG A 58 13.07 19.80 -6.20
CA ARG A 58 14.28 19.00 -6.02
C ARG A 58 14.06 17.55 -6.41
N GLN A 59 15.10 16.88 -6.90
CA GLN A 59 15.03 15.47 -7.29
C GLN A 59 15.47 14.55 -6.16
N ARG A 60 14.58 13.67 -5.70
CA ARG A 60 14.88 12.71 -4.62
C ARG A 60 14.65 11.27 -5.07
N TYR A 61 15.35 10.33 -4.43
CA TYR A 61 15.10 8.91 -4.62
C TYR A 61 13.73 8.53 -4.05
N MET A 62 12.99 7.75 -4.83
CA MET A 62 11.76 7.12 -4.42
C MET A 62 11.78 5.68 -4.90
N VAL A 63 11.10 4.78 -4.19
CA VAL A 63 10.81 3.47 -4.75
C VAL A 63 9.98 3.72 -6.00
N LEU A 64 10.41 3.17 -7.14
CA LEU A 64 9.49 2.96 -8.24
C LEU A 64 8.56 1.86 -7.71
N GLU A 65 7.55 2.28 -6.96
CA GLU A 65 6.43 1.43 -6.69
C GLU A 65 6.06 0.87 -8.06
N SER A 66 6.06 -0.46 -8.19
CA SER A 66 5.30 -1.09 -9.27
C SER A 66 3.99 -0.30 -9.37
N PRO A 67 3.39 -0.09 -10.55
CA PRO A 67 2.10 0.61 -10.66
C PRO A 67 1.05 0.12 -9.63
N ARG A 68 1.27 -1.06 -9.03
CA ARG A 68 0.59 -1.62 -7.85
C ARG A 68 0.79 -0.89 -6.51
N GLY A 69 1.95 -0.34 -6.15
CA GLY A 69 2.23 0.23 -4.81
C GLY A 69 1.56 1.60 -4.58
N THR A 70 1.70 2.54 -5.52
CA THR A 70 1.10 3.88 -5.41
C THR A 70 -0.41 3.80 -5.57
N SER A 71 -0.86 2.91 -6.44
CA SER A 71 -2.27 2.56 -6.59
C SER A 71 -2.80 1.88 -5.33
N ALA A 72 -2.08 0.92 -4.72
CA ALA A 72 -2.55 0.26 -3.49
C ALA A 72 -2.71 1.25 -2.34
N ILE A 73 -1.75 2.17 -2.13
CA ILE A 73 -1.88 3.22 -1.12
C ILE A 73 -3.12 4.10 -1.39
N LYS A 74 -3.33 4.49 -2.66
CA LYS A 74 -4.51 5.27 -3.06
C LYS A 74 -5.82 4.49 -2.83
N PHE A 75 -5.86 3.20 -3.15
CA PHE A 75 -7.04 2.35 -2.98
C PHE A 75 -7.33 2.07 -1.50
N ILE A 76 -6.30 1.86 -0.67
CA ILE A 76 -6.44 1.76 0.79
C ILE A 76 -7.03 3.06 1.34
N ARG A 77 -6.57 4.23 0.86
CA ARG A 77 -7.15 5.51 1.28
C ARG A 77 -8.62 5.65 0.86
N ILE A 78 -8.98 5.28 -0.36
CA ILE A 78 -10.38 5.29 -0.81
C ILE A 78 -11.24 4.37 0.06
N LEU A 79 -10.74 3.17 0.38
CA LEU A 79 -11.40 2.23 1.28
C LEU A 79 -11.60 2.85 2.67
N LYS A 80 -10.54 3.43 3.26
CA LYS A 80 -10.59 4.13 4.57
C LYS A 80 -11.61 5.26 4.59
N ASP A 81 -11.51 6.17 3.62
CA ASP A 81 -12.33 7.39 3.57
C ASP A 81 -13.82 7.08 3.27
N GLY A 82 -14.08 5.98 2.55
CA GLY A 82 -15.43 5.58 2.15
C GLY A 82 -16.11 4.59 3.09
N PHE A 83 -15.38 3.79 3.86
CA PHE A 83 -15.94 2.73 4.70
C PHE A 83 -16.73 3.29 5.90
N MET A 84 -17.89 2.71 6.19
CA MET A 84 -18.67 3.00 7.39
C MET A 84 -18.87 1.78 8.29
N SER A 85 -19.34 0.67 7.71
CA SER A 85 -19.53 -0.59 8.43
C SER A 85 -19.55 -1.76 7.47
N MET A 86 -19.51 -2.98 8.00
CA MET A 86 -19.73 -4.19 7.23
C MET A 86 -20.43 -5.24 8.08
N ASP A 87 -21.22 -6.08 7.43
CA ASP A 87 -21.92 -7.21 8.04
C ASP A 87 -22.01 -8.37 7.04
N MET A 88 -22.24 -9.58 7.51
CA MET A 88 -22.24 -10.77 6.65
C MET A 88 -23.52 -11.60 6.76
N ALA A 89 -23.92 -12.17 5.62
CA ALA A 89 -24.92 -13.22 5.51
C ALA A 89 -24.28 -14.44 4.84
N GLN A 90 -23.72 -15.35 5.65
CA GLN A 90 -22.89 -16.47 5.18
C GLN A 90 -21.71 -16.02 4.31
N ASN A 91 -21.66 -16.40 3.03
CA ASN A 91 -20.59 -16.03 2.12
C ASN A 91 -20.85 -14.70 1.39
N ILE A 92 -21.86 -13.94 1.82
CA ILE A 92 -22.13 -12.59 1.30
C ILE A 92 -21.64 -11.59 2.35
N LEU A 93 -20.71 -10.72 1.96
CA LEU A 93 -20.28 -9.58 2.76
C LEU A 93 -20.96 -8.32 2.24
N VAL A 94 -21.65 -7.60 3.11
CA VAL A 94 -22.27 -6.31 2.81
C VAL A 94 -21.45 -5.22 3.47
N ILE A 95 -20.97 -4.26 2.68
CA ILE A 95 -20.19 -3.11 3.16
C ILE A 95 -21.01 -1.85 2.94
N LYS A 96 -21.23 -1.08 4.00
CA LYS A 96 -21.83 0.25 3.96
C LYS A 96 -20.73 1.29 3.78
N THR A 97 -20.98 2.24 2.89
CA THR A 97 -20.07 3.34 2.61
C THR A 97 -20.75 4.68 2.82
N VAL A 98 -19.97 5.75 2.80
CA VAL A 98 -20.49 7.11 2.60
C VAL A 98 -21.29 7.14 1.30
N SER A 99 -22.38 7.93 1.25
CA SER A 99 -23.21 8.07 0.04
C SER A 99 -22.37 8.52 -1.16
N GLY A 100 -22.63 7.90 -2.31
CA GLY A 100 -21.90 8.10 -3.56
C GLY A 100 -20.53 7.42 -3.64
N MET A 101 -20.04 6.75 -2.59
CA MET A 101 -18.69 6.17 -2.54
C MET A 101 -18.65 4.67 -2.84
N ALA A 102 -19.79 3.97 -2.89
CA ALA A 102 -19.79 2.50 -3.00
C ALA A 102 -19.06 2.00 -4.25
N MET A 103 -19.24 2.67 -5.41
CA MET A 103 -18.52 2.32 -6.64
C MET A 103 -17.00 2.51 -6.51
N ALA A 104 -16.55 3.58 -5.86
CA ALA A 104 -15.13 3.86 -5.67
C ALA A 104 -14.48 2.86 -4.70
N VAL A 105 -15.16 2.54 -3.61
CA VAL A 105 -14.71 1.55 -2.62
C VAL A 105 -14.70 0.14 -3.23
N ALA A 106 -15.69 -0.22 -4.05
CA ALA A 106 -15.69 -1.51 -4.75
C ALA A 106 -14.49 -1.64 -5.72
N ALA A 107 -14.19 -0.58 -6.48
CA ALA A 107 -13.00 -0.55 -7.33
C ALA A 107 -11.69 -0.67 -6.52
N ALA A 108 -11.65 -0.13 -5.30
CA ALA A 108 -10.53 -0.31 -4.39
C ALA A 108 -10.39 -1.77 -3.92
N LEU A 109 -11.50 -2.42 -3.53
CA LEU A 109 -11.51 -3.83 -3.14
C LEU A 109 -11.02 -4.74 -4.26
N ASP A 110 -11.48 -4.50 -5.49
CA ASP A 110 -11.05 -5.27 -6.67
C ASP A 110 -9.54 -5.08 -6.95
N ALA A 111 -9.03 -3.86 -6.76
CA ALA A 111 -7.62 -3.55 -6.96
C ALA A 111 -6.70 -4.13 -5.87
N ILE A 112 -7.21 -4.32 -4.64
CA ILE A 112 -6.48 -4.99 -3.55
C ILE A 112 -6.32 -6.50 -3.82
N GLN A 113 -7.16 -7.09 -4.68
CA GLN A 113 -7.08 -8.48 -5.12
C GLN A 113 -7.14 -9.49 -3.97
N PHE A 114 -8.14 -9.39 -3.09
CA PHE A 114 -8.43 -10.44 -2.13
C PHE A 114 -8.77 -11.76 -2.84
N THR A 115 -7.97 -12.79 -2.60
CA THR A 115 -8.13 -14.12 -3.20
C THR A 115 -9.47 -14.79 -2.85
N GLU A 116 -10.02 -14.41 -1.70
CA GLU A 116 -11.25 -14.87 -1.09
C GLU A 116 -12.51 -14.28 -1.75
N ILE A 117 -12.41 -13.06 -2.30
CA ILE A 117 -13.52 -12.37 -2.96
C ILE A 117 -13.65 -12.91 -4.38
N VAL A 118 -14.86 -13.37 -4.74
CA VAL A 118 -15.20 -13.78 -6.11
C VAL A 118 -15.53 -12.55 -6.97
N GLY A 119 -16.23 -11.57 -6.38
CA GLY A 119 -16.52 -10.29 -7.01
C GLY A 119 -17.46 -9.42 -6.18
N CYS A 120 -17.60 -8.17 -6.60
CA CYS A 120 -18.42 -7.16 -5.92
C CYS A 120 -19.50 -6.57 -6.86
N ILE A 121 -20.64 -6.19 -6.29
CA ILE A 121 -21.65 -5.34 -6.93
C ILE A 121 -21.89 -4.14 -6.01
N ALA A 122 -21.78 -2.93 -6.55
CA ALA A 122 -21.95 -1.71 -5.79
C ALA A 122 -23.20 -0.94 -6.23
N GLY A 123 -23.90 -0.38 -5.24
CA GLY A 123 -24.96 0.63 -5.41
C GLY A 123 -24.40 2.04 -5.18
N ASP A 124 -25.15 2.88 -4.47
CA ASP A 124 -24.72 4.24 -4.07
C ASP A 124 -23.88 4.23 -2.79
N ASP A 125 -24.39 3.57 -1.75
CA ASP A 125 -23.84 3.58 -0.38
C ASP A 125 -23.62 2.15 0.18
N THR A 126 -23.76 1.14 -0.67
CA THR A 126 -23.77 -0.28 -0.28
C THR A 126 -23.05 -1.12 -1.33
N ILE A 127 -22.17 -2.01 -0.89
CA ILE A 127 -21.48 -2.98 -1.72
C ILE A 127 -21.86 -4.38 -1.23
N MET A 128 -22.22 -5.27 -2.15
CA MET A 128 -22.37 -6.70 -1.91
C MET A 128 -21.19 -7.43 -2.51
N CYS A 129 -20.42 -8.14 -1.68
CA CYS A 129 -19.29 -8.96 -2.10
C CYS A 129 -19.67 -10.44 -1.99
N ALA A 130 -19.50 -11.18 -3.09
CA ALA A 130 -19.61 -12.63 -3.08
C ALA A 130 -18.25 -13.23 -2.67
N ILE A 131 -18.24 -13.99 -1.58
CA ILE A 131 -17.05 -14.62 -1.02
C ILE A 131 -17.11 -16.14 -1.29
N ARG A 132 -15.93 -16.78 -1.37
CA ARG A 132 -15.82 -18.22 -1.66
C ARG A 132 -16.43 -19.12 -0.60
N SER A 133 -16.33 -18.75 0.68
CA SER A 133 -16.86 -19.52 1.81
C SER A 133 -17.22 -18.63 3.00
N VAL A 134 -17.88 -19.19 4.00
CA VAL A 134 -18.21 -18.48 5.25
C VAL A 134 -16.94 -18.15 6.05
N ASP A 135 -15.99 -19.07 6.11
CA ASP A 135 -14.72 -18.87 6.82
C ASP A 135 -13.88 -17.77 6.14
N ASP A 136 -13.87 -17.75 4.80
CA ASP A 136 -13.24 -16.70 4.03
C ASP A 136 -13.87 -15.33 4.29
N THR A 137 -15.18 -15.26 4.54
CA THR A 137 -15.84 -13.98 4.88
C THR A 137 -15.25 -13.39 6.15
N ILE A 138 -15.04 -14.22 7.18
CA ILE A 138 -14.43 -13.79 8.45
C ILE A 138 -13.01 -13.27 8.21
N ILE A 139 -12.21 -13.98 7.40
CA ILE A 139 -10.85 -13.56 7.03
C ILE A 139 -10.86 -12.21 6.31
N VAL A 140 -11.75 -12.01 5.34
CA VAL A 140 -11.88 -10.75 4.60
C VAL A 140 -12.30 -9.61 5.52
N MET A 141 -13.26 -9.84 6.41
CA MET A 141 -13.68 -8.85 7.40
C MET A 141 -12.51 -8.42 8.30
N GLU A 142 -11.71 -9.35 8.81
CA GLU A 142 -10.53 -9.01 9.63
C GLU A 142 -9.49 -8.20 8.84
N LYS A 143 -9.25 -8.56 7.58
CA LYS A 143 -8.31 -7.83 6.70
C LYS A 143 -8.79 -6.41 6.44
N ILE A 144 -10.06 -6.23 6.09
CA ILE A 144 -10.65 -4.90 5.85
C ILE A 144 -10.59 -4.07 7.13
N LYS A 145 -10.92 -4.66 8.29
CA LYS A 145 -10.88 -3.96 9.58
C LYS A 145 -9.49 -3.41 9.88
N LYS A 146 -8.43 -4.23 9.73
CA LYS A 146 -7.04 -3.77 9.89
C LYS A 146 -6.70 -2.64 8.94
N MET A 147 -7.08 -2.77 7.66
CA MET A 147 -6.82 -1.73 6.67
C MET A 147 -7.55 -0.42 6.93
N VAL A 148 -8.68 -0.41 7.65
CA VAL A 148 -9.44 0.81 7.95
C VAL A 148 -9.02 1.46 9.27
N GLU A 149 -8.56 0.67 10.25
CA GLU A 149 -8.15 1.16 11.58
C GLU A 149 -6.70 1.64 11.66
N ASP A 150 -5.83 1.21 10.74
CA ASP A 150 -4.46 1.74 10.57
C ASP A 150 -4.45 3.17 9.99
#